data_AF-A0A7Y0WPJ1-F1
#
_entry.id   AF-A0A7Y0WPJ1-F1
#
_cell.length_a   1.000
_cell.length_b   1.000
_cell.length_c   1.000
_cell.angle_alpha   90.00
_cell.angle_beta   90.00
_cell.angle_gamma   90.00
#
_symmetry.space_group_name_H-M   'P 1'
#
loop_
_entity.id
_entity.type
_entity.pdbx_description
1 polymer ?
#
loop_
_entity_poly.entity_id
_entity_poly.type
_entity_poly.pdbx_seq_one_letter_code
_entity_poly.pdbx_strand_id
1 'polypeptide(L)'
;MFKLLTFMILCVLVLPAAVFGRTCDDLGGGQAYQPMDFNGSTVCFVFTKTPTEEGQLSRDPDGIAIYSLSKSEKSRLVYEFPYAGTKGKINDAFAIFVSAASEEMFFVIHSVEAPRAWDVISDVYDVSVFVFEGGALVRDELRSGFFDMGGDMKDNVGELSYVYPYKDKISVSKAVRSILFEVAGMPVPISGVVKEKSFLYGSDTEPVIQEPSRVYLIKGDEVAVEQSMAGWCKVSFVTKVKRVQKWMQCKSIAFSERQ
;
A
#
# COMPACT_ATOMS: atom_id res chain seq x y z
N MET A 1 44.91 34.99 -66.27
CA MET A 1 44.23 35.80 -65.25
C MET A 1 43.04 35.01 -64.72
N PHE A 2 43.23 34.31 -63.59
CA PHE A 2 42.19 33.51 -62.93
C PHE A 2 41.40 34.41 -61.98
N LYS A 3 40.08 34.52 -62.15
CA LYS A 3 39.16 35.10 -61.15
C LYS A 3 38.63 33.95 -60.30
N LEU A 4 39.01 33.90 -59.02
CA LEU A 4 38.41 32.98 -58.06
C LEU A 4 37.16 33.61 -57.44
N LEU A 5 36.10 32.81 -57.48
CA LEU A 5 34.79 32.99 -56.87
C LEU A 5 34.90 32.79 -55.35
N THR A 6 34.28 33.66 -54.55
CA THR A 6 34.12 33.43 -53.10
C THR A 6 32.63 33.42 -52.78
N PHE A 7 32.06 32.22 -52.63
CA PHE A 7 30.72 31.97 -52.12
C PHE A 7 30.81 31.85 -50.58
N MET A 8 30.24 32.80 -49.84
CA MET A 8 30.03 32.63 -48.39
C MET A 8 28.77 31.78 -48.17
N ILE A 9 28.94 30.57 -47.64
CA ILE A 9 27.86 29.74 -47.12
C ILE A 9 27.73 30.03 -45.62
N LEU A 10 26.61 30.62 -45.23
CA LEU A 10 26.25 30.88 -43.83
C LEU A 10 25.64 29.60 -43.23
N CYS A 11 26.43 28.83 -42.49
CA CYS A 11 25.93 27.69 -41.73
C CYS A 11 25.18 28.18 -40.47
N VAL A 12 23.85 28.12 -40.51
CA VAL A 12 23.02 28.26 -39.30
C VAL A 12 23.06 26.94 -38.54
N LEU A 13 23.85 26.89 -37.47
CA LEU A 13 23.86 25.77 -36.51
C LEU A 13 22.60 25.83 -35.65
N VAL A 14 21.59 25.03 -36.00
CA VAL A 14 20.47 24.73 -35.11
C VAL A 14 20.97 23.71 -34.08
N LEU A 15 21.40 24.18 -32.91
CA LEU A 15 21.68 23.32 -31.77
C LEU A 15 20.33 22.78 -31.25
N PRO A 16 20.14 21.45 -31.13
CA PRO A 16 18.98 20.92 -30.43
C PRO A 16 19.11 21.31 -28.95
N ALA A 17 18.11 22.02 -28.43
CA ALA A 17 17.99 22.23 -26.99
C ALA A 17 17.88 20.84 -26.34
N ALA A 18 18.93 20.42 -25.64
CA ALA A 18 18.85 19.25 -24.78
C ALA A 18 17.79 19.55 -23.72
N VAL A 19 16.62 18.92 -23.84
CA VAL A 19 15.62 18.89 -22.78
C VAL A 19 16.25 18.08 -21.66
N PHE A 20 16.88 18.76 -20.69
CA PHE A 20 17.29 18.14 -19.44
C PHE A 20 16.02 17.75 -18.69
N GLY A 21 15.60 16.50 -18.85
CA GLY A 21 14.57 15.91 -18.01
C GLY A 21 15.13 15.78 -16.59
N ARG A 22 14.39 16.28 -15.59
CA ARG A 22 14.72 16.01 -14.19
C ARG A 22 14.67 14.51 -13.92
N THR A 23 15.61 14.03 -13.14
CA THR A 23 15.68 12.63 -12.73
C THR A 23 15.39 12.52 -11.24
N CYS A 24 15.09 11.30 -10.77
CA CYS A 24 14.89 11.06 -9.34
C CYS A 24 16.13 11.37 -8.50
N ASP A 25 17.32 11.34 -9.10
CA ASP A 25 18.59 11.66 -8.44
C ASP A 25 18.69 13.15 -8.05
N ASP A 26 17.92 14.02 -8.70
CA ASP A 26 17.90 15.47 -8.42
C ASP A 26 17.16 15.82 -7.11
N LEU A 27 16.52 14.84 -6.44
CA LEU A 27 15.73 15.06 -5.22
C LEU A 27 16.57 15.15 -3.94
N GLY A 28 17.89 14.96 -4.00
CA GLY A 28 18.81 15.23 -2.90
C GLY A 28 18.88 14.16 -1.79
N GLY A 29 18.06 13.10 -1.88
CA GLY A 29 18.15 11.90 -1.05
C GLY A 29 18.57 10.67 -1.87
N GLY A 30 19.09 9.64 -1.21
CA GLY A 30 19.38 8.36 -1.87
C GLY A 30 18.09 7.67 -2.33
N GLN A 31 18.13 6.96 -3.45
CA GLN A 31 16.98 6.17 -3.93
C GLN A 31 16.75 4.98 -2.99
N ALA A 32 15.52 4.85 -2.47
CA ALA A 32 15.07 3.72 -1.66
C ALA A 32 14.58 2.54 -2.50
N TYR A 33 14.22 2.81 -3.76
CA TYR A 33 13.77 1.83 -4.75
C TYR A 33 13.98 2.38 -6.16
N GLN A 34 13.94 1.52 -7.18
CA GLN A 34 14.07 1.94 -8.57
C GLN A 34 12.87 2.84 -8.99
N PRO A 35 13.11 3.92 -9.75
CA PRO A 35 12.03 4.75 -10.30
C PRO A 35 11.07 3.96 -11.19
N MET A 36 9.81 4.38 -11.22
CA MET A 36 8.75 3.73 -11.98
C MET A 36 7.97 4.75 -12.79
N ASP A 37 7.62 4.43 -14.05
CA ASP A 37 6.72 5.28 -14.83
C ASP A 37 5.26 4.88 -14.58
N PHE A 38 4.40 5.88 -14.37
CA PHE A 38 2.96 5.67 -14.19
C PHE A 38 2.19 6.90 -14.68
N ASN A 39 1.24 6.68 -15.60
CA ASN A 39 0.40 7.72 -16.21
C ASN A 39 1.17 8.98 -16.68
N GLY A 40 2.34 8.77 -17.30
CA GLY A 40 3.16 9.85 -17.85
C GLY A 40 3.97 10.65 -16.82
N SER A 41 3.93 10.26 -15.54
CA SER A 41 4.81 10.75 -14.48
C SER A 41 5.84 9.68 -14.11
N THR A 42 7.01 10.13 -13.66
CA THR A 42 8.00 9.25 -13.03
C THR A 42 7.83 9.32 -11.52
N VAL A 43 7.59 8.17 -10.90
CA VAL A 43 7.46 7.96 -9.46
C VAL A 43 8.83 7.61 -8.89
N CYS A 44 9.30 8.43 -7.94
CA CYS A 44 10.60 8.29 -7.30
C CYS A 44 10.43 7.89 -5.83
N PHE A 45 11.27 6.99 -5.35
CA PHE A 45 11.27 6.53 -3.96
C PHE A 45 12.57 6.99 -3.30
N VAL A 46 12.47 7.89 -2.33
CA VAL A 46 13.65 8.60 -1.80
C VAL A 46 13.72 8.42 -0.28
N PHE A 47 14.92 8.12 0.23
CA PHE A 47 15.18 8.17 1.66
C PHE A 47 15.09 9.62 2.16
N THR A 48 14.27 9.87 3.16
CA THR A 48 14.12 11.17 3.79
C THR A 48 14.99 11.23 5.03
N LYS A 49 15.86 12.25 5.10
CA LYS A 49 16.58 12.54 6.33
C LYS A 49 15.60 13.07 7.35
N THR A 50 15.42 12.37 8.45
CA THR A 50 14.68 12.90 9.59
C THR A 50 15.47 14.09 10.15
N PRO A 51 14.88 15.29 10.32
CA PRO A 51 15.60 16.41 10.93
C PRO A 51 16.03 16.01 12.34
N THR A 52 17.33 15.90 12.58
CA THR A 52 17.87 15.84 13.93
C THR A 52 17.96 17.26 14.48
N GLU A 53 17.72 17.42 15.78
CA GLU A 53 18.12 18.64 16.49
C GLU A 53 19.60 18.93 16.18
N GLU A 54 19.94 20.20 15.97
CA GLU A 54 21.26 20.63 15.49
C GLU A 54 22.40 19.97 16.27
N GLY A 55 23.23 19.18 15.58
CA GLY A 55 24.48 18.64 16.10
C GLY A 55 24.54 17.12 16.31
N GLN A 56 23.45 16.38 16.09
CA GLN A 56 23.50 14.91 16.05
C GLN A 56 23.52 14.37 14.62
N LEU A 57 24.54 13.55 14.32
CA LEU A 57 24.60 12.69 13.12
C LEU A 57 23.25 11.99 12.93
N SER A 58 22.74 11.99 11.68
CA SER A 58 21.49 11.32 11.29
C SER A 58 21.38 9.98 12.01
N ARG A 59 20.30 9.80 12.78
CA ARG A 59 19.98 8.49 13.34
C ARG A 59 19.44 7.66 12.18
N ASP A 60 20.32 6.85 11.61
CA ASP A 60 19.92 5.65 10.87
C ASP A 60 18.88 4.92 11.75
N PRO A 61 17.66 4.70 11.24
CA PRO A 61 17.27 4.74 9.83
C PRO A 61 16.54 6.00 9.36
N ASP A 62 16.79 6.37 8.09
CA ASP A 62 16.02 7.38 7.36
C ASP A 62 14.61 6.85 7.01
N GLY A 63 13.63 7.76 6.89
CA GLY A 63 12.29 7.46 6.38
C GLY A 63 12.30 7.25 4.86
N ILE A 64 11.16 6.90 4.27
CA ILE A 64 11.00 6.82 2.80
C ILE A 64 9.80 7.65 2.37
N ALA A 65 9.97 8.41 1.29
CA ALA A 65 8.92 9.19 0.66
C ALA A 65 8.80 8.91 -0.84
N ILE A 66 7.59 9.13 -1.37
CA ILE A 66 7.28 9.09 -2.79
C ILE A 66 7.20 10.51 -3.33
N TYR A 67 7.91 10.75 -4.42
CA TYR A 67 7.77 11.95 -5.23
C TYR A 67 7.26 11.59 -6.62
N SER A 68 6.46 12.48 -7.22
CA SER A 68 6.05 12.41 -8.61
C SER A 68 6.74 13.51 -9.40
N LEU A 69 7.40 13.14 -10.49
CA LEU A 69 8.04 14.03 -11.45
C LEU A 69 7.24 14.02 -12.75
N SER A 70 6.73 15.19 -13.15
CA SER A 70 6.16 15.39 -14.48
C SER A 70 7.14 16.20 -15.33
N LYS A 71 7.08 16.03 -16.66
CA LYS A 71 8.03 16.67 -17.60
C LYS A 71 8.00 18.21 -17.57
N SER A 72 6.90 18.80 -17.10
CA SER A 72 6.65 20.24 -17.14
C SER A 72 6.59 20.92 -15.77
N GLU A 73 6.57 20.17 -14.66
CA GLU A 73 6.34 20.74 -13.33
C GLU A 73 7.49 20.46 -12.36
N LYS A 74 7.40 21.09 -11.18
CA LYS A 74 8.27 20.75 -10.05
C LYS A 74 7.90 19.36 -9.54
N SER A 75 8.91 18.63 -9.06
CA SER A 75 8.69 17.40 -8.30
C SER A 75 7.72 17.67 -7.16
N ARG A 76 6.72 16.81 -7.00
CA ARG A 76 5.71 16.90 -5.95
C ARG A 76 5.92 15.76 -4.96
N LEU A 77 6.02 16.07 -3.66
CA LEU A 77 5.88 15.07 -2.61
C LEU A 77 4.45 14.51 -2.65
N VAL A 78 4.33 13.21 -2.78
CA VAL A 78 3.04 12.50 -2.86
C VAL A 78 2.68 11.92 -1.50
N TYR A 79 3.63 11.24 -0.86
CA TYR A 79 3.39 10.52 0.38
C TYR A 79 4.70 10.26 1.13
N GLU A 80 4.63 10.27 2.46
CA GLU A 80 5.70 9.79 3.34
C GLU A 80 5.21 8.51 4.02
N PHE A 81 5.99 7.43 3.92
CA PHE A 81 5.62 6.16 4.51
C PHE A 81 5.71 6.20 6.04
N PRO A 82 4.91 5.37 6.74
CA PRO A 82 5.02 5.23 8.19
C PRO A 82 6.45 4.91 8.61
N TYR A 83 6.96 5.66 9.60
CA TYR A 83 8.30 5.48 10.14
C TYR A 83 8.23 5.13 11.62
N ALA A 84 8.88 4.03 12.00
CA ALA A 84 8.82 3.48 13.35
C ALA A 84 10.17 3.57 14.09
N GLY A 85 11.09 4.43 13.64
CA GLY A 85 12.44 4.48 14.21
C GLY A 85 13.33 3.31 13.79
N THR A 86 12.88 2.51 12.83
CA THR A 86 13.53 1.28 12.33
C THR A 86 13.58 1.29 10.81
N LYS A 87 14.43 0.42 10.24
CA LYS A 87 14.78 0.50 8.82
C LYS A 87 13.58 0.18 7.95
N GLY A 88 13.18 1.13 7.12
CA GLY A 88 12.17 0.95 6.09
C GLY A 88 12.72 0.33 4.82
N LYS A 89 11.85 -0.32 4.05
CA LYS A 89 12.12 -0.79 2.68
C LYS A 89 10.85 -0.73 1.83
N ILE A 90 11.03 -0.45 0.55
CA ILE A 90 10.03 -0.74 -0.48
C ILE A 90 10.26 -2.17 -0.94
N ASN A 91 9.31 -3.06 -0.68
CA ASN A 91 9.35 -4.46 -1.07
C ASN A 91 9.02 -4.63 -2.55
N ASP A 92 8.00 -3.92 -3.03
CA ASP A 92 7.57 -3.93 -4.43
C ASP A 92 6.76 -2.66 -4.74
N ALA A 93 6.75 -2.26 -6.00
CA ALA A 93 5.92 -1.19 -6.54
C ALA A 93 5.44 -1.57 -7.94
N PHE A 94 4.13 -1.52 -8.19
CA PHE A 94 3.56 -2.02 -9.43
C PHE A 94 2.18 -1.44 -9.73
N ALA A 95 1.82 -1.39 -11.02
CA ALA A 95 0.50 -1.00 -11.47
C ALA A 95 -0.40 -2.22 -11.72
N ILE A 96 -1.69 -2.12 -11.39
CA ILE A 96 -2.72 -3.12 -11.70
C ILE A 96 -3.98 -2.42 -12.19
N PHE A 97 -4.55 -2.92 -13.30
CA PHE A 97 -5.90 -2.54 -13.72
C PHE A 97 -6.95 -3.16 -12.80
N VAL A 98 -7.76 -2.31 -12.16
CA VAL A 98 -8.83 -2.71 -11.24
C VAL A 98 -10.17 -2.60 -11.96
N SER A 99 -10.71 -3.76 -12.38
CA SER A 99 -11.92 -3.84 -13.19
C SER A 99 -13.13 -3.09 -12.59
N ALA A 100 -13.35 -3.21 -11.27
CA ALA A 100 -14.45 -2.56 -10.58
C ALA A 100 -14.39 -1.01 -10.62
N ALA A 101 -13.19 -0.45 -10.70
CA ALA A 101 -12.97 0.99 -10.81
C ALA A 101 -12.73 1.45 -12.27
N SER A 102 -12.55 0.50 -13.20
CA SER A 102 -12.21 0.77 -14.60
C SER A 102 -10.95 1.64 -14.78
N GLU A 103 -10.01 1.53 -13.85
CA GLU A 103 -8.80 2.34 -13.82
C GLU A 103 -7.57 1.50 -13.45
N GLU A 104 -6.40 1.96 -13.91
CA GLU A 104 -5.13 1.43 -13.44
C GLU A 104 -4.72 2.15 -12.15
N MET A 105 -4.40 1.37 -11.11
CA MET A 105 -3.96 1.87 -9.82
C MET A 105 -2.51 1.46 -9.58
N PHE A 106 -1.76 2.30 -8.88
CA PHE A 106 -0.38 2.05 -8.51
C PHE A 106 -0.28 1.63 -7.05
N PHE A 107 0.33 0.47 -6.79
CA PHE A 107 0.45 -0.13 -5.47
C PHE A 107 1.90 -0.10 -5.03
N VAL A 108 2.14 0.22 -3.77
CA VAL A 108 3.48 0.17 -3.17
C VAL A 108 3.40 -0.63 -1.88
N ILE A 109 4.20 -1.69 -1.80
CA ILE A 109 4.35 -2.51 -0.60
C ILE A 109 5.57 -1.99 0.16
N HIS A 110 5.32 -1.33 1.27
CA HIS A 110 6.33 -0.83 2.18
C HIS A 110 6.38 -1.70 3.43
N SER A 111 7.55 -1.79 4.07
CA SER A 111 7.62 -2.37 5.41
C SER A 111 8.73 -1.76 6.24
N VAL A 112 8.57 -1.82 7.56
CA VAL A 112 9.59 -1.48 8.55
C VAL A 112 9.90 -2.70 9.41
N GLU A 113 11.14 -2.82 9.87
CA GLU A 113 11.47 -3.77 10.93
C GLU A 113 10.61 -3.45 12.17
N ALA A 114 9.96 -4.45 12.76
CA ALA A 114 9.11 -4.22 13.93
C ALA A 114 9.93 -3.69 15.10
N PRO A 115 9.53 -2.56 15.73
CA PRO A 115 10.15 -2.12 16.97
C PRO A 115 10.05 -3.21 18.05
N ARG A 116 11.11 -3.39 18.86
CA ARG A 116 11.13 -4.42 19.92
C ARG A 116 9.99 -4.34 20.94
N ALA A 117 9.35 -3.18 21.05
CA ALA A 117 8.23 -2.96 21.96
C ALA A 117 6.88 -3.43 21.38
N TRP A 118 6.84 -3.88 20.13
CA TRP A 118 5.61 -4.34 19.47
C TRP A 118 5.52 -5.86 19.55
N ASP A 119 4.31 -6.36 19.78
CA ASP A 119 4.00 -7.80 19.81
C ASP A 119 3.86 -8.40 18.39
N VAL A 120 4.78 -8.03 17.50
CA VAL A 120 4.84 -8.46 16.09
C VAL A 120 6.14 -9.23 15.87
N ILE A 121 6.07 -10.37 15.21
CA ILE A 121 7.22 -11.28 15.01
C ILE A 121 7.84 -11.21 13.60
N SER A 122 7.26 -10.42 12.71
CA SER A 122 7.79 -10.15 11.37
C SER A 122 8.07 -8.66 11.20
N ASP A 123 8.57 -8.25 10.02
CA ASP A 123 8.42 -6.85 9.59
C ASP A 123 6.94 -6.45 9.62
N VAL A 124 6.69 -5.15 9.80
CA VAL A 124 5.37 -4.53 9.72
C VAL A 124 5.21 -3.97 8.31
N TYR A 125 4.18 -4.42 7.61
CA TYR A 125 3.90 -4.07 6.22
C TYR A 125 2.77 -3.06 6.12
N ASP A 126 2.84 -2.20 5.11
CA ASP A 126 1.78 -1.30 4.64
C ASP A 126 1.68 -1.45 3.12
N VAL A 127 0.46 -1.42 2.59
CA VAL A 127 0.25 -1.32 1.14
C VAL A 127 -0.50 -0.04 0.86
N SER A 128 0.21 0.91 0.26
CA SER A 128 -0.37 2.18 -0.17
C SER A 128 -0.81 2.10 -1.63
N VAL A 129 -2.03 2.53 -1.89
CA VAL A 129 -2.66 2.58 -3.22
C VAL A 129 -2.68 4.02 -3.70
N PHE A 130 -2.30 4.23 -4.94
CA PHE A 130 -2.25 5.54 -5.57
C PHE A 130 -3.03 5.52 -6.88
N VAL A 131 -3.72 6.63 -7.14
CA VAL A 131 -4.47 6.88 -8.39
C VAL A 131 -3.99 8.16 -9.02
N PHE A 132 -4.25 8.31 -10.32
CA PHE A 132 -3.95 9.55 -11.03
C PHE A 132 -5.22 10.37 -11.17
N GLU A 133 -5.36 11.41 -10.35
CA GLU A 133 -6.54 12.25 -10.29
C GLU A 133 -6.16 13.71 -10.54
N GLY A 134 -6.91 14.40 -11.41
CA GLY A 134 -6.70 15.83 -11.66
C GLY A 134 -5.30 16.19 -12.17
N GLY A 135 -4.61 15.25 -12.85
CA GLY A 135 -3.26 15.47 -13.35
C GLY A 135 -2.14 15.18 -12.34
N ALA A 136 -2.46 14.61 -11.18
CA ALA A 136 -1.48 14.30 -10.15
C ALA A 136 -1.63 12.87 -9.59
N LEU A 137 -0.51 12.29 -9.18
CA LEU A 137 -0.52 11.09 -8.36
C LEU A 137 -0.97 11.45 -6.94
N VAL A 138 -2.01 10.77 -6.45
CA VAL A 138 -2.56 10.95 -5.10
C VAL A 138 -2.77 9.60 -4.44
N ARG A 139 -2.66 9.54 -3.11
CA ARG A 139 -2.94 8.32 -2.34
C ARG A 139 -4.44 8.14 -2.19
N ASP A 140 -4.93 6.95 -2.50
CA ASP A 140 -6.31 6.55 -2.26
C ASP A 140 -6.43 6.01 -0.83
N GLU A 141 -6.96 6.83 0.06
CA GLU A 141 -7.09 6.52 1.49
C GLU A 141 -7.98 5.30 1.75
N LEU A 142 -9.08 5.15 1.01
CA LEU A 142 -10.04 4.06 1.23
C LEU A 142 -9.43 2.72 0.82
N ARG A 143 -8.80 2.66 -0.35
CA ARG A 143 -8.18 1.43 -0.87
C ARG A 143 -6.89 1.09 -0.15
N SER A 144 -6.13 2.09 0.32
CA SER A 144 -4.99 1.83 1.19
C SER A 144 -5.44 1.30 2.56
N GLY A 145 -6.52 1.84 3.13
CA GLY A 145 -7.10 1.37 4.39
C GLY A 145 -7.63 -0.07 4.35
N PHE A 146 -7.95 -0.61 3.17
CA PHE A 146 -8.26 -2.04 3.02
C PHE A 146 -7.08 -2.94 3.40
N PHE A 147 -5.87 -2.52 3.05
CA PHE A 147 -4.67 -3.29 3.36
C PHE A 147 -4.25 -3.06 4.80
N ASP A 148 -4.32 -1.80 5.26
CA ASP A 148 -3.90 -1.34 6.58
C ASP A 148 -2.47 -1.78 6.95
N MET A 149 -1.96 -1.31 8.08
CA MET A 149 -0.61 -1.67 8.53
C MET A 149 -0.66 -2.93 9.41
N GLY A 150 0.26 -3.87 9.22
CA GLY A 150 0.33 -5.03 10.10
C GLY A 150 1.48 -5.99 9.85
N GLY A 151 1.68 -6.90 10.79
CA GLY A 151 2.66 -7.98 10.71
C GLY A 151 2.12 -9.25 11.35
N ASP A 152 2.94 -10.29 11.37
CA ASP A 152 2.58 -11.57 11.97
C ASP A 152 2.60 -11.48 13.49
N MET A 153 1.67 -12.18 14.13
CA MET A 153 1.53 -12.18 15.59
C MET A 153 1.46 -13.60 16.11
N LYS A 154 1.90 -13.76 17.36
CA LYS A 154 1.71 -14.97 18.15
C LYS A 154 0.59 -14.78 19.16
N ASP A 155 0.03 -15.88 19.63
CA ASP A 155 -0.82 -15.88 20.81
C ASP A 155 0.02 -15.93 22.10
N ASN A 156 -0.67 -15.95 23.24
CA ASN A 156 -0.08 -15.98 24.57
C ASN A 156 0.69 -17.27 24.88
N VAL A 157 0.55 -18.33 24.07
CA VAL A 157 1.33 -19.59 24.21
C VAL A 157 2.48 -19.67 23.20
N GLY A 158 2.67 -18.62 22.38
CA GLY A 158 3.77 -18.50 21.44
C GLY A 158 3.53 -19.16 20.08
N GLU A 159 2.29 -19.60 19.80
CA GLU A 159 1.88 -20.14 18.50
C GLU A 159 1.45 -19.02 17.55
N LEU A 160 1.61 -19.22 16.25
CA LEU A 160 1.25 -18.23 15.23
C LEU A 160 -0.28 -18.05 15.20
N SER A 161 -0.76 -16.89 15.65
CA SER A 161 -2.18 -16.58 15.79
C SER A 161 -2.75 -15.82 14.59
N TYR A 162 -1.89 -15.01 13.95
CA TYR A 162 -2.25 -14.18 12.81
C TYR A 162 -1.06 -14.01 11.87
N VAL A 163 -1.35 -14.03 10.57
CA VAL A 163 -0.38 -13.82 9.50
C VAL A 163 -0.88 -12.65 8.65
N TYR A 164 -0.08 -11.60 8.56
CA TYR A 164 -0.44 -10.46 7.72
C TYR A 164 -0.40 -10.89 6.25
N PRO A 165 -1.49 -10.72 5.47
CA PRO A 165 -1.61 -11.37 4.17
C PRO A 165 -0.93 -10.60 3.02
N TYR A 166 -0.59 -9.33 3.18
CA TYR A 166 -0.27 -8.44 2.05
C TYR A 166 1.22 -8.10 1.95
N LYS A 167 2.08 -9.11 2.05
CA LYS A 167 3.55 -8.93 2.11
C LYS A 167 4.23 -8.87 0.75
N ASP A 168 3.53 -9.31 -0.29
CA ASP A 168 4.09 -9.49 -1.62
C ASP A 168 3.07 -9.17 -2.72
N LYS A 169 3.58 -8.92 -3.93
CA LYS A 169 2.79 -8.55 -5.09
C LYS A 169 1.74 -9.58 -5.48
N ILE A 170 2.02 -10.88 -5.33
CA ILE A 170 1.07 -11.95 -5.70
C ILE A 170 -0.13 -11.89 -4.76
N SER A 171 0.13 -11.78 -3.47
CA SER A 171 -0.90 -11.70 -2.42
C SER A 171 -1.74 -10.43 -2.56
N VAL A 172 -1.12 -9.27 -2.81
CA VAL A 172 -1.84 -8.01 -3.11
C VAL A 172 -2.66 -8.13 -4.39
N SER A 173 -2.09 -8.63 -5.48
CA SER A 173 -2.79 -8.82 -6.76
C SER A 173 -4.02 -9.72 -6.60
N LYS A 174 -3.92 -10.77 -5.77
CA LYS A 174 -5.05 -11.65 -5.46
C LYS A 174 -6.13 -10.92 -4.65
N ALA A 175 -5.74 -10.13 -3.66
CA ALA A 175 -6.66 -9.37 -2.83
C ALA A 175 -7.44 -8.31 -3.64
N VAL A 176 -6.76 -7.62 -4.56
CA VAL A 176 -7.37 -6.63 -5.46
C VAL A 176 -8.48 -7.22 -6.34
N ARG A 177 -8.41 -8.52 -6.65
CA ARG A 177 -9.44 -9.24 -7.43
C ARG A 177 -10.60 -9.76 -6.58
N SER A 178 -10.57 -9.52 -5.27
CA SER A 178 -11.60 -10.01 -4.37
C SER A 178 -12.76 -9.03 -4.25
N ILE A 179 -13.97 -9.55 -4.05
CA ILE A 179 -15.17 -8.74 -3.78
C ILE A 179 -14.99 -7.81 -2.58
N LEU A 180 -14.17 -8.19 -1.59
CA LEU A 180 -13.87 -7.37 -0.42
C LEU A 180 -13.13 -6.08 -0.80
N PHE A 181 -12.20 -6.15 -1.74
CA PHE A 181 -11.47 -4.96 -2.23
C PHE A 181 -12.38 -4.08 -3.09
N GLU A 182 -13.21 -4.68 -3.93
CA GLU A 182 -14.14 -3.93 -4.80
C GLU A 182 -15.10 -3.04 -4.02
N VAL A 183 -15.59 -3.51 -2.86
CA VAL A 183 -16.50 -2.74 -2.00
C VAL A 183 -15.80 -2.10 -0.81
N ALA A 184 -14.46 -2.10 -0.77
CA ALA A 184 -13.71 -1.50 0.33
C ALA A 184 -14.12 -0.02 0.50
N GLY A 185 -14.48 0.36 1.72
CA GLY A 185 -14.96 1.71 2.02
C GLY A 185 -16.41 1.99 1.61
N MET A 186 -17.13 1.03 1.02
CA MET A 186 -18.55 1.16 0.73
C MET A 186 -19.41 0.57 1.86
N PRO A 187 -20.57 1.17 2.20
CA PRO A 187 -21.47 0.67 3.24
C PRO A 187 -22.34 -0.48 2.72
N VAL A 188 -21.73 -1.45 2.02
CA VAL A 188 -22.42 -2.58 1.39
C VAL A 188 -21.97 -3.88 2.06
N PRO A 189 -22.81 -4.51 2.90
CA PRO A 189 -22.46 -5.78 3.50
C PRO A 189 -22.32 -6.88 2.45
N ILE A 190 -21.30 -7.73 2.60
CA ILE A 190 -21.08 -8.90 1.73
C ILE A 190 -21.46 -10.17 2.47
N SER A 191 -22.38 -10.95 1.90
CA SER A 191 -22.70 -12.28 2.43
C SER A 191 -21.54 -13.26 2.23
N GLY A 192 -21.28 -14.07 3.24
CA GLY A 192 -20.31 -15.14 3.17
C GLY A 192 -20.68 -16.32 4.07
N VAL A 193 -20.01 -17.44 3.83
CA VAL A 193 -20.19 -18.69 4.58
C VAL A 193 -18.87 -19.08 5.23
N VAL A 194 -18.90 -19.39 6.52
CA VAL A 194 -17.71 -19.82 7.26
C VAL A 194 -17.25 -21.18 6.75
N LYS A 195 -15.95 -21.30 6.43
CA LYS A 195 -15.34 -22.51 5.83
C LYS A 195 -14.91 -23.55 6.88
N GLU A 196 -14.53 -23.07 8.05
CA GLU A 196 -13.98 -23.88 9.14
C GLU A 196 -14.18 -23.21 10.50
N LYS A 197 -13.99 -23.96 11.59
CA LYS A 197 -14.10 -23.41 12.94
C LYS A 197 -13.13 -22.24 13.11
N SER A 198 -13.65 -21.05 13.39
CA SER A 198 -12.88 -19.80 13.42
C SER A 198 -13.26 -18.97 14.62
N PHE A 199 -12.26 -18.54 15.39
CA PHE A 199 -12.46 -17.70 16.57
C PHE A 199 -12.85 -16.27 16.18
N LEU A 200 -13.62 -15.65 17.08
CA LEU A 200 -14.06 -14.27 16.95
C LEU A 200 -13.25 -13.36 17.87
N TYR A 201 -13.04 -12.13 17.45
CA TYR A 201 -12.24 -11.13 18.14
C TYR A 201 -13.10 -9.88 18.41
N GLY A 202 -12.90 -9.27 19.59
CA GLY A 202 -13.66 -8.11 20.04
C GLY A 202 -13.14 -6.78 19.48
N SER A 203 -13.75 -5.68 19.95
CA SER A 203 -13.57 -4.28 19.56
C SER A 203 -14.35 -3.82 18.31
N ASP A 204 -14.72 -2.54 18.34
CA ASP A 204 -15.53 -1.89 17.33
C ASP A 204 -14.68 -1.34 16.16
N THR A 205 -13.40 -1.06 16.39
CA THR A 205 -12.51 -0.42 15.41
C THR A 205 -11.54 -1.40 14.77
N GLU A 206 -10.93 -2.28 15.56
CA GLU A 206 -9.87 -3.20 15.13
C GLU A 206 -9.89 -4.50 15.94
N PRO A 207 -9.42 -5.63 15.40
CA PRO A 207 -9.41 -6.90 16.14
C PRO A 207 -8.43 -6.88 17.32
N VAL A 208 -8.90 -7.19 18.52
CA VAL A 208 -8.03 -7.41 19.69
C VAL A 208 -7.46 -8.83 19.66
N ILE A 209 -6.30 -9.01 19.01
CA ILE A 209 -5.71 -10.34 18.72
C ILE A 209 -5.23 -11.07 19.97
N GLN A 210 -4.78 -10.35 20.99
CA GLN A 210 -4.22 -10.92 22.24
C GLN A 210 -5.28 -11.58 23.13
N GLU A 211 -6.55 -11.26 22.91
CA GLU A 211 -7.70 -11.78 23.66
C GLU A 211 -8.70 -12.42 22.69
N PRO A 212 -8.35 -13.57 22.05
CA PRO A 212 -9.32 -14.28 21.24
C PRO A 212 -10.52 -14.62 22.11
N SER A 213 -11.71 -14.21 21.68
CA SER A 213 -12.90 -14.55 22.45
C SER A 213 -13.05 -16.08 22.43
N ARG A 214 -13.57 -16.66 23.51
CA ARG A 214 -13.97 -18.09 23.51
C ARG A 214 -15.14 -18.38 22.57
N VAL A 215 -15.59 -17.37 21.82
CA VAL A 215 -16.66 -17.45 20.83
C VAL A 215 -16.04 -17.75 19.47
N TYR A 216 -16.70 -18.63 18.75
CA TYR A 216 -16.29 -19.06 17.43
C TYR A 216 -17.53 -19.29 16.56
N LEU A 217 -17.33 -19.23 15.25
CA LEU A 217 -18.27 -19.75 14.26
C LEU A 217 -17.72 -21.06 13.72
N ILE A 218 -18.60 -21.90 13.18
CA ILE A 218 -18.26 -23.20 12.59
C ILE A 218 -18.58 -23.22 11.09
N LYS A 219 -18.08 -24.24 10.41
CA LYS A 219 -18.33 -24.43 8.99
C LYS A 219 -19.83 -24.42 8.68
N GLY A 220 -20.23 -23.63 7.68
CA GLY A 220 -21.62 -23.51 7.23
C GLY A 220 -22.38 -22.35 7.88
N ASP A 221 -21.85 -21.71 8.92
CA ASP A 221 -22.47 -20.51 9.48
C ASP A 221 -22.46 -19.36 8.46
N GLU A 222 -23.60 -18.70 8.30
CA GLU A 222 -23.74 -17.53 7.43
C GLU A 222 -23.39 -16.25 8.18
N VAL A 223 -22.66 -15.37 7.51
CA VAL A 223 -22.24 -14.06 8.03
C VAL A 223 -22.45 -12.98 6.98
N ALA A 224 -22.65 -11.75 7.44
CA ALA A 224 -22.51 -10.55 6.62
C ALA A 224 -21.23 -9.83 7.01
N VAL A 225 -20.31 -9.60 6.07
CA VAL A 225 -19.11 -8.79 6.28
C VAL A 225 -19.45 -7.33 6.06
N GLU A 226 -19.27 -6.51 7.09
CA GLU A 226 -19.60 -5.08 7.08
C GLU A 226 -18.36 -4.21 6.82
N GLN A 227 -17.18 -4.72 7.13
CA GLN A 227 -15.90 -4.03 6.96
C GLN A 227 -14.78 -5.07 6.80
N SER A 228 -13.74 -4.73 6.06
CA SER A 228 -12.50 -5.51 6.03
C SER A 228 -11.26 -4.63 6.03
N MET A 229 -10.22 -5.05 6.74
CA MET A 229 -8.90 -4.42 6.77
C MET A 229 -7.84 -5.43 7.18
N ALA A 230 -6.61 -5.35 6.68
CA ALA A 230 -5.50 -6.25 7.07
C ALA A 230 -5.89 -7.75 7.10
N GLY A 231 -6.71 -8.22 6.16
CA GLY A 231 -7.17 -9.62 6.15
C GLY A 231 -8.16 -10.02 7.25
N TRP A 232 -8.63 -9.06 8.04
CA TRP A 232 -9.71 -9.18 9.02
C TRP A 232 -11.03 -8.71 8.43
N CYS A 233 -12.10 -9.41 8.79
CA CYS A 233 -13.45 -9.13 8.37
C CYS A 233 -14.30 -8.90 9.62
N LYS A 234 -14.94 -7.73 9.71
CA LYS A 234 -15.96 -7.44 10.71
C LYS A 234 -17.25 -8.09 10.26
N VAL A 235 -17.60 -9.20 10.89
CA VAL A 235 -18.78 -9.99 10.58
C VAL A 235 -19.92 -9.64 11.50
N SER A 236 -21.13 -9.58 10.93
CA SER A 236 -22.37 -9.61 11.68
C SER A 236 -23.16 -10.88 11.41
N PHE A 237 -23.74 -11.42 12.46
CA PHE A 237 -24.55 -12.64 12.43
C PHE A 237 -25.62 -12.60 13.51
N VAL A 238 -26.69 -13.35 13.31
CA VAL A 238 -27.83 -13.42 14.24
C VAL A 238 -27.66 -14.63 15.14
N THR A 239 -27.59 -14.38 16.44
CA THR A 239 -27.76 -15.43 17.46
C THR A 239 -29.23 -15.57 17.82
N LYS A 240 -29.58 -16.57 18.64
CA LYS A 240 -30.97 -16.74 19.14
C LYS A 240 -31.55 -15.50 19.83
N VAL A 241 -30.71 -14.59 20.33
CA VAL A 241 -31.12 -13.49 21.21
C VAL A 241 -30.87 -12.12 20.60
N LYS A 242 -29.81 -11.95 19.79
CA LYS A 242 -29.43 -10.67 19.20
C LYS A 242 -28.51 -10.81 17.99
N ARG A 243 -28.43 -9.75 17.20
CA ARG A 243 -27.33 -9.55 16.24
C ARG A 243 -26.03 -9.28 17.00
N VAL A 244 -24.95 -9.91 16.56
CA VAL A 244 -23.60 -9.76 17.12
C VAL A 244 -22.68 -9.29 16.01
N GLN A 245 -21.77 -8.36 16.34
CA GLN A 245 -20.69 -7.90 15.46
C GLN A 245 -19.35 -8.24 16.11
N LYS A 246 -18.47 -8.90 15.35
CA LYS A 246 -17.12 -9.31 15.79
C LYS A 246 -16.17 -9.36 14.60
N TRP A 247 -14.88 -9.39 14.88
CA TRP A 247 -13.85 -9.60 13.87
C TRP A 247 -13.51 -11.09 13.72
N MET A 248 -13.21 -11.52 12.50
CA MET A 248 -12.63 -12.83 12.20
C MET A 248 -11.70 -12.73 10.99
N GLN A 249 -10.81 -13.70 10.79
CA GLN A 249 -9.92 -13.67 9.63
C GLN A 249 -10.73 -13.91 8.35
N CYS A 250 -10.64 -13.01 7.36
CA CYS A 250 -11.36 -13.11 6.09
C CYS A 250 -11.06 -14.41 5.35
N LYS A 251 -9.84 -14.96 5.52
CA LYS A 251 -9.44 -16.24 4.93
C LYS A 251 -10.32 -17.41 5.36
N SER A 252 -11.07 -17.28 6.45
CA SER A 252 -11.99 -18.31 6.96
C SER A 252 -13.40 -18.20 6.37
N ILE A 253 -13.66 -17.22 5.51
CA ILE A 253 -14.96 -16.99 4.88
C ILE A 253 -14.88 -17.36 3.39
N ALA A 254 -15.90 -18.02 2.88
CA ALA A 254 -16.15 -18.17 1.44
C ALA A 254 -17.16 -17.08 1.04
N PHE A 255 -16.76 -16.23 0.11
CA PHE A 255 -17.65 -15.22 -0.45
C PHE A 255 -18.33 -15.78 -1.70
N SER A 256 -19.62 -15.53 -1.84
CA SER A 256 -20.33 -15.85 -3.07
C SER A 256 -19.78 -14.95 -4.19
N GLU A 257 -19.23 -15.55 -5.24
CA GLU A 257 -18.91 -14.81 -6.47
C GLU A 257 -20.23 -14.25 -7.03
N ARG A 258 -20.27 -12.95 -7.38
CA ARG A 258 -21.40 -12.47 -8.19
C ARG A 258 -21.24 -13.07 -9.58
N GLN A 259 -22.28 -13.75 -10.05
CA GLN A 259 -22.47 -14.08 -11.47
C GLN A 259 -22.65 -12.82 -12.29
#